data_AF-A0A1G2PXC6-F1
#
_entry.id   AF-A0A1G2PXC6-F1
#
_cell.length_a   1.000
_cell.length_b   1.000
_cell.length_c   1.000
_cell.angle_alpha   90.00
_cell.angle_beta   90.00
_cell.angle_gamma   90.00
#
_symmetry.space_group_name_H-M   'P 1'
#
loop_
_entity.id
_entity.type
_entity.pdbx_description
1 polymer ?
#
loop_
_entity_poly.entity_id
_entity_poly.type
_entity_poly.pdbx_seq_one_letter_code
_entity_poly.pdbx_strand_id
1 'polypeptide(L)'
;MRRVFRRKLFGAVLLGSILAAGGSVLWERGVINLPPVALHTLRLLRASIAMVEPAATVKLNLPFHRQEHALSCEAASLKTALAASGLDIPEAEVLRALPFERTPRAGGVWGDPDKGFVGNIDGRMLVDGYGVYAGPITKAGLRWRRTEALSGATPQDLTAHLAAGRPVVVWGYVGRGNAVSWLTPEGKRVNAVNGEHTRVVYGFSGPPENPSGLFLIDPVYGHAYWDIDTFMQQWERLGRMAVAVYPYPQWVRAEGDARVWEISKDGITRHWMRMTWDAFERRGGFVEAVQEIPAAELERFVLGPDIVEL
;
A
#
# COMPACT_ATOMS: atom_id res chain seq x y z
N MET A 1 -29.74 18.00 -38.48
CA MET A 1 -29.32 16.68 -39.03
C MET A 1 -28.14 15.99 -38.31
N ARG A 2 -27.39 16.61 -37.37
CA ARG A 2 -26.24 15.96 -36.69
C ARG A 2 -26.54 15.22 -35.37
N ARG A 3 -27.76 15.28 -34.82
CA ARG A 3 -28.14 14.61 -33.56
C ARG A 3 -28.70 13.19 -33.70
N VAL A 4 -29.10 12.77 -34.91
CA VAL A 4 -29.72 11.44 -35.15
C VAL A 4 -28.67 10.35 -35.39
N PHE A 5 -27.46 10.71 -35.84
CA PHE A 5 -26.40 9.74 -36.16
C PHE A 5 -25.65 9.19 -34.94
N ARG A 6 -25.57 9.94 -33.83
CA ARG A 6 -24.87 9.48 -32.60
C ARG A 6 -25.65 8.44 -31.79
N ARG A 7 -26.99 8.40 -31.88
CA ARG A 7 -27.80 7.40 -31.17
C ARG A 7 -27.79 6.02 -31.84
N LYS A 8 -27.60 5.95 -33.17
CA LYS A 8 -27.56 4.67 -33.89
C LYS A 8 -26.23 3.92 -33.72
N LEU A 9 -25.12 4.63 -33.49
CA LEU A 9 -23.81 4.01 -33.28
C LEU A 9 -23.66 3.41 -31.86
N PHE A 10 -24.22 4.05 -30.83
CA PHE A 10 -24.21 3.53 -29.46
C PHE A 10 -25.10 2.28 -29.28
N GLY A 11 -26.24 2.22 -29.95
CA GLY A 11 -27.12 1.04 -29.93
C GLY A 11 -26.50 -0.18 -30.61
N ALA A 12 -25.74 0.02 -31.69
CA ALA A 12 -25.09 -1.07 -32.43
C ALA A 12 -23.89 -1.67 -31.67
N VAL A 13 -23.13 -0.86 -30.91
CA VAL A 13 -22.02 -1.35 -30.08
C VAL A 13 -22.54 -2.14 -28.88
N LEU A 14 -23.61 -1.68 -28.20
CA LEU A 14 -24.18 -2.41 -27.06
C LEU A 14 -24.86 -3.73 -27.47
N LEU A 15 -25.58 -3.79 -28.60
CA LEU A 15 -26.17 -5.04 -29.10
C LEU A 15 -25.09 -6.06 -29.54
N GLY A 16 -23.98 -5.60 -30.12
CA GLY A 16 -22.86 -6.47 -30.51
C GLY A 16 -22.17 -7.13 -29.32
N SER A 17 -21.98 -6.40 -28.21
CA SER A 17 -21.35 -6.91 -26.99
C SER A 17 -22.22 -7.93 -26.22
N ILE A 18 -23.55 -7.76 -26.22
CA ILE A 18 -24.47 -8.70 -25.55
C ILE A 18 -24.54 -10.03 -26.33
N LEU A 19 -24.54 -9.98 -27.68
CA LEU A 19 -24.50 -11.17 -28.53
C LEU A 19 -23.14 -11.91 -28.45
N ALA A 20 -22.03 -11.18 -28.34
CA ALA A 20 -20.70 -11.76 -28.20
C ALA A 20 -20.50 -12.47 -26.85
N ALA A 21 -20.97 -11.87 -25.74
CA ALA A 21 -20.89 -12.47 -24.41
C ALA A 21 -21.83 -13.69 -24.26
N GLY A 22 -23.05 -13.61 -24.80
CA GLY A 22 -23.98 -14.74 -24.82
C GLY A 22 -23.47 -15.91 -25.69
N GLY A 23 -22.89 -15.61 -26.85
CA GLY A 23 -22.29 -16.61 -27.74
C GLY A 23 -21.06 -17.31 -27.13
N SER A 24 -20.19 -16.57 -26.42
CA SER A 24 -19.03 -17.19 -25.76
C SER A 24 -19.42 -18.14 -24.62
N VAL A 25 -20.43 -17.79 -23.82
CA VAL A 25 -20.92 -18.65 -22.73
C VAL A 25 -21.59 -19.92 -23.26
N LEU A 26 -22.33 -19.82 -24.38
CA LEU A 26 -22.96 -20.96 -25.02
C LEU A 26 -21.94 -21.89 -25.70
N TRP A 27 -20.85 -21.37 -26.27
CA TRP A 27 -19.74 -22.20 -26.78
C TRP A 27 -18.97 -22.89 -25.65
N GLU A 28 -18.62 -22.18 -24.56
CA GLU A 28 -17.93 -22.77 -23.40
C GLU A 28 -18.74 -23.88 -22.72
N ARG A 29 -20.08 -23.78 -22.77
CA ARG A 29 -21.02 -24.83 -22.32
C ARG A 29 -21.32 -25.90 -23.37
N GLY A 30 -20.67 -25.86 -24.54
CA GLY A 30 -20.85 -26.83 -25.62
C GLY A 30 -22.21 -26.77 -26.35
N VAL A 31 -22.96 -25.68 -26.18
CA VAL A 31 -24.32 -25.51 -26.72
C VAL A 31 -24.31 -25.07 -28.19
N ILE A 32 -23.27 -24.34 -28.62
CA ILE A 32 -23.13 -23.88 -30.02
C ILE A 32 -21.72 -24.12 -30.55
N ASN A 33 -21.59 -24.25 -31.88
CA ASN A 33 -20.32 -24.33 -32.58
C ASN A 33 -20.05 -23.01 -33.38
N LEU A 34 -19.11 -22.19 -32.94
CA LEU A 34 -18.56 -20.98 -33.56
C LEU A 34 -17.39 -21.31 -34.50
N PRO A 35 -17.35 -20.71 -35.70
CA PRO A 35 -16.24 -20.91 -36.63
C PRO A 35 -14.92 -20.32 -36.10
N PRO A 36 -13.75 -20.81 -36.54
CA PRO A 36 -12.43 -20.36 -36.09
C PRO A 36 -12.21 -18.84 -36.20
N VAL A 37 -12.80 -18.22 -37.23
CA VAL A 37 -12.74 -16.77 -37.45
C VAL A 37 -13.48 -16.00 -36.34
N ALA A 38 -14.62 -16.51 -35.86
CA ALA A 38 -15.36 -15.90 -34.75
C ALA A 38 -14.63 -16.05 -33.40
N LEU A 39 -13.92 -17.17 -33.21
CA LEU A 39 -13.06 -17.37 -32.04
C LEU A 39 -11.86 -16.41 -32.06
N HIS A 40 -11.27 -16.18 -33.24
CA HIS A 40 -10.16 -15.24 -33.39
C HIS A 40 -10.60 -13.79 -33.12
N THR A 41 -11.75 -13.37 -33.66
CA THR A 41 -12.28 -12.02 -33.41
C THR A 41 -12.70 -11.81 -31.95
N LEU A 42 -13.27 -12.81 -31.28
CA LEU A 42 -13.56 -12.76 -29.84
C LEU A 42 -12.27 -12.65 -28.99
N ARG A 43 -11.20 -13.35 -29.36
CA ARG A 43 -9.89 -13.22 -28.72
C ARG A 43 -9.30 -11.81 -28.90
N LEU A 44 -9.38 -11.27 -30.11
CA LEU A 44 -8.90 -9.91 -30.39
C LEU A 44 -9.74 -8.84 -29.67
N LEU A 45 -11.05 -9.04 -29.54
CA LEU A 45 -11.92 -8.16 -28.74
C LEU A 45 -11.59 -8.25 -27.25
N ARG A 46 -11.39 -9.45 -26.68
CA ARG A 46 -10.95 -9.63 -25.29
C ARG A 46 -9.59 -8.97 -25.05
N ALA A 47 -8.64 -9.12 -25.97
CA ALA A 47 -7.33 -8.47 -25.88
C ALA A 47 -7.43 -6.94 -25.98
N SER A 48 -8.30 -6.42 -26.84
CA SER A 48 -8.57 -4.97 -26.96
C SER A 48 -9.26 -4.39 -25.72
N ILE A 49 -10.11 -5.16 -25.03
CA ILE A 49 -10.72 -4.77 -23.75
C ILE A 49 -9.67 -4.80 -22.63
N ALA A 50 -8.76 -5.78 -22.64
CA ALA A 50 -7.65 -5.86 -21.68
C ALA A 50 -6.62 -4.72 -21.84
N MET A 51 -6.57 -4.06 -23.00
CA MET A 51 -5.68 -2.93 -23.30
C MET A 51 -6.22 -1.58 -22.78
N VAL A 52 -7.46 -1.52 -22.29
CA VAL A 52 -8.01 -0.31 -21.66
C VAL A 52 -7.89 -0.51 -20.16
N GLU A 53 -6.97 0.22 -19.50
CA GLU A 53 -6.95 0.27 -18.05
C GLU A 53 -8.37 0.64 -17.55
N PRO A 54 -8.89 -0.06 -16.54
CA PRO A 54 -10.20 0.26 -16.01
C PRO A 54 -10.23 1.69 -15.50
N ALA A 55 -11.38 2.35 -15.64
CA ALA A 55 -11.53 3.71 -15.12
C ALA A 55 -11.41 3.68 -13.58
N ALA A 56 -10.45 4.44 -13.04
CA ALA A 56 -10.27 4.52 -11.60
C ALA A 56 -11.45 5.25 -10.94
N THR A 57 -11.97 4.70 -9.84
CA THR A 57 -12.89 5.39 -8.95
C THR A 57 -12.13 6.44 -8.14
N VAL A 58 -10.99 6.04 -7.58
CA VAL A 58 -10.05 6.92 -6.87
C VAL A 58 -8.64 6.57 -7.33
N LYS A 59 -7.82 7.58 -7.61
CA LYS A 59 -6.40 7.43 -7.94
C LYS A 59 -5.63 8.62 -7.37
N LEU A 60 -4.71 8.36 -6.45
CA LEU A 60 -3.83 9.36 -5.87
C LEU A 60 -2.70 9.69 -6.86
N ASN A 61 -2.20 10.92 -6.83
CA ASN A 61 -1.05 11.30 -7.64
C ASN A 61 0.24 11.06 -6.85
N LEU A 62 0.92 9.94 -7.10
CA LEU A 62 2.18 9.59 -6.44
C LEU A 62 3.29 9.44 -7.47
N PRO A 63 4.51 9.92 -7.19
CA PRO A 63 5.66 9.67 -8.04
C PRO A 63 6.05 8.19 -7.99
N PHE A 64 6.53 7.65 -9.11
CA PHE A 64 7.24 6.38 -9.09
C PHE A 64 8.64 6.58 -8.52
N HIS A 65 9.03 5.72 -7.58
CA HIS A 65 10.41 5.62 -7.10
C HIS A 65 10.87 4.16 -7.23
N ARG A 66 11.97 3.95 -7.95
CA ARG A 66 12.60 2.63 -8.06
C ARG A 66 13.48 2.40 -6.84
N GLN A 67 13.34 1.25 -6.19
CA GLN A 67 14.19 0.91 -5.04
C GLN A 67 15.69 1.03 -5.38
N GLU A 68 16.46 1.60 -4.44
CA GLU A 68 17.89 1.89 -4.62
C GLU A 68 18.78 0.69 -4.30
N HIS A 69 18.33 -0.24 -3.45
CA HIS A 69 19.05 -1.46 -3.07
C HIS A 69 18.33 -2.73 -3.54
N ALA A 70 19.01 -3.88 -3.47
CA ALA A 70 18.46 -5.16 -3.93
C ALA A 70 17.21 -5.59 -3.16
N LEU A 71 17.15 -5.29 -1.85
CA LEU A 71 16.08 -5.71 -0.94
C LEU A 71 15.41 -4.54 -0.20
N SER A 72 15.40 -3.33 -0.76
CA SER A 72 14.81 -2.15 -0.11
C SER A 72 13.39 -1.81 -0.54
N CYS A 73 12.61 -2.82 -0.97
CA CYS A 73 11.27 -2.60 -1.51
C CYS A 73 10.34 -1.87 -0.52
N GLU A 74 10.46 -2.15 0.78
CA GLU A 74 9.64 -1.59 1.84
C GLU A 74 9.99 -0.13 2.11
N ALA A 75 11.28 0.20 2.09
CA ALA A 75 11.75 1.58 2.23
C ALA A 75 11.34 2.43 1.01
N ALA A 76 11.50 1.89 -0.20
CA ALA A 76 11.08 2.52 -1.45
C ALA A 76 9.55 2.73 -1.51
N SER A 77 8.78 1.76 -1.04
CA SER A 77 7.32 1.85 -0.96
C SER A 77 6.88 2.87 0.08
N LEU A 78 7.50 2.89 1.26
CA LEU A 78 7.21 3.89 2.28
C LEU A 78 7.55 5.31 1.79
N LYS A 79 8.69 5.52 1.13
CA LYS A 79 9.04 6.79 0.47
C LYS A 79 7.95 7.23 -0.50
N THR A 80 7.53 6.33 -1.39
CA THR A 80 6.49 6.60 -2.39
C THR A 80 5.16 6.97 -1.72
N ALA A 81 4.79 6.29 -0.63
CA ALA A 81 3.58 6.60 0.13
C ALA A 81 3.70 7.96 0.86
N LEU A 82 4.85 8.29 1.43
CA LEU A 82 5.10 9.58 2.10
C LEU A 82 5.03 10.77 1.12
N ALA A 83 5.36 10.56 -0.16
CA ALA A 83 5.26 11.59 -1.19
C ALA A 83 3.82 12.11 -1.41
N ALA A 84 2.79 11.35 -1.00
CA ALA A 84 1.40 11.84 -0.95
C ALA A 84 1.24 13.11 -0.08
N SER A 85 2.18 13.32 0.84
CA SER A 85 2.22 14.46 1.75
C SER A 85 2.97 15.67 1.17
N GLY A 86 3.41 15.59 -0.09
CA GLY A 86 4.28 16.59 -0.71
C GLY A 86 5.73 16.58 -0.20
N LEU A 87 6.12 15.57 0.60
CA LEU A 87 7.48 15.42 1.08
C LEU A 87 8.32 14.64 0.07
N ASP A 88 9.49 15.17 -0.30
CA ASP A 88 10.50 14.45 -1.08
C ASP A 88 11.58 13.89 -0.14
N ILE A 89 11.29 12.76 0.50
CA ILE A 89 12.19 12.12 1.46
C ILE A 89 13.10 11.15 0.68
N PRO A 90 14.43 11.29 0.73
CA PRO A 90 15.34 10.31 0.12
C PRO A 90 15.16 8.91 0.69
N GLU A 91 15.35 7.84 -0.11
CA GLU A 91 15.21 6.46 0.40
C GLU A 91 16.24 6.19 1.49
N ALA A 92 17.44 6.76 1.37
CA ALA A 92 18.47 6.71 2.40
C ALA A 92 18.02 7.28 3.77
N GLU A 93 17.13 8.29 3.81
CA GLU A 93 16.57 8.77 5.09
C GLU A 93 15.59 7.76 5.68
N VAL A 94 14.76 7.12 4.85
CA VAL A 94 13.89 6.04 5.31
C VAL A 94 14.71 4.86 5.84
N LEU A 95 15.77 4.47 5.14
CA LEU A 95 16.67 3.40 5.57
C LEU A 95 17.40 3.73 6.88
N ARG A 96 17.83 4.99 7.09
CA ARG A 96 18.40 5.45 8.37
C ARG A 96 17.41 5.39 9.53
N ALA A 97 16.12 5.59 9.25
CA ALA A 97 15.07 5.49 10.25
C ALA A 97 14.70 4.05 10.61
N LEU A 98 15.06 3.07 9.77
CA LEU A 98 14.72 1.67 9.98
C LEU A 98 15.72 0.96 10.90
N PRO A 99 15.24 0.20 11.91
CA PRO A 99 16.10 -0.70 12.64
C PRO A 99 16.53 -1.86 11.75
N PHE A 100 17.78 -2.29 11.90
CA PHE A 100 18.32 -3.50 11.27
C PHE A 100 18.44 -4.61 12.32
N GLU A 101 17.88 -5.76 12.00
CA GLU A 101 18.05 -6.99 12.76
C GLU A 101 19.33 -7.68 12.28
N ARG A 102 20.33 -7.73 13.16
CA ARG A 102 21.71 -8.14 12.83
C ARG A 102 22.03 -9.58 13.22
N THR A 103 21.04 -10.38 13.62
CA THR A 103 21.26 -11.78 13.95
C THR A 103 21.79 -12.50 12.69
N PRO A 104 23.00 -13.10 12.74
CA PRO A 104 23.51 -13.83 11.60
C PRO A 104 22.68 -15.08 11.38
N ARG A 105 22.48 -15.46 10.12
CA ARG A 105 21.79 -16.70 9.79
C ARG A 105 22.65 -17.90 10.14
N ALA A 106 22.14 -18.79 10.98
CA ALA A 106 22.83 -20.00 11.40
C ALA A 106 21.84 -21.18 11.45
N GLY A 107 21.98 -22.13 10.53
CA GLY A 107 21.06 -23.25 10.40
C GLY A 107 19.61 -22.78 10.20
N GLY A 108 18.71 -23.24 11.07
CA GLY A 108 17.30 -22.83 11.08
C GLY A 108 17.01 -21.57 11.90
N VAL A 109 18.03 -20.82 12.33
CA VAL A 109 17.90 -19.63 13.16
C VAL A 109 18.32 -18.37 12.41
N TRP A 110 17.52 -17.30 12.49
CA TRP A 110 17.80 -16.00 11.89
C TRP A 110 17.00 -14.86 12.56
N GLY A 111 17.09 -13.65 12.01
CA GLY A 111 16.49 -12.44 12.54
C GLY A 111 14.96 -12.37 12.50
N ASP A 112 14.38 -11.51 13.32
CA ASP A 112 12.94 -11.26 13.37
C ASP A 112 12.56 -10.02 12.53
N PRO A 113 11.83 -10.17 11.41
CA PRO A 113 11.42 -9.05 10.57
C PRO A 113 10.42 -8.11 11.26
N ASP A 114 9.78 -8.54 12.35
CA ASP A 114 8.95 -7.66 13.19
C ASP A 114 9.79 -6.73 14.08
N LYS A 115 11.10 -6.99 14.24
CA LYS A 115 12.03 -6.15 15.02
C LYS A 115 12.84 -5.19 14.15
N GLY A 116 13.12 -5.55 12.90
CA GLY A 116 13.86 -4.72 11.94
C GLY A 116 14.19 -5.46 10.65
N PHE A 117 14.89 -4.79 9.74
CA PHE A 117 15.34 -5.39 8.48
C PHE A 117 16.32 -6.52 8.73
N VAL A 118 15.98 -7.72 8.26
CA VAL A 118 16.77 -8.94 8.50
C VAL A 118 17.83 -9.11 7.41
N GLY A 119 19.09 -9.04 7.81
CA GLY A 119 20.26 -9.33 6.96
C GLY A 119 20.77 -8.14 6.15
N ASN A 120 21.36 -8.44 4.99
CA ASN A 120 22.01 -7.46 4.11
C ASN A 120 21.03 -6.87 3.09
N ILE A 121 20.85 -5.55 3.09
CA ILE A 121 19.96 -4.82 2.17
C ILE A 121 20.39 -4.95 0.70
N ASP A 122 21.69 -5.13 0.47
CA ASP A 122 22.30 -5.37 -0.85
C ASP A 122 22.51 -6.87 -1.13
N GLY A 123 21.97 -7.72 -0.27
CA GLY A 123 22.11 -9.16 -0.34
C GLY A 123 21.15 -9.83 -1.34
N ARG A 124 21.13 -11.15 -1.27
CA ARG A 124 20.19 -12.02 -1.96
C ARG A 124 19.16 -12.56 -0.96
N MET A 125 17.90 -12.44 -1.34
CA MET A 125 16.77 -12.91 -0.52
C MET A 125 16.95 -14.38 -0.12
N LEU A 126 16.78 -14.66 1.18
CA LEU A 126 16.98 -15.97 1.80
C LEU A 126 18.39 -16.59 1.57
N VAL A 127 19.41 -15.78 1.30
CA VAL A 127 20.81 -16.18 1.44
C VAL A 127 21.42 -15.42 2.61
N ASP A 128 21.49 -14.11 2.48
CA ASP A 128 22.11 -13.18 3.42
C ASP A 128 21.24 -11.94 3.71
N GLY A 129 20.10 -11.77 3.04
CA GLY A 129 19.08 -10.77 3.35
C GLY A 129 17.65 -11.30 3.20
N TYR A 130 16.68 -10.66 3.83
CA TYR A 130 15.26 -11.01 3.69
C TYR A 130 14.40 -9.78 3.43
N GLY A 131 14.15 -8.97 4.46
CA GLY A 131 13.15 -7.92 4.45
C GLY A 131 12.77 -7.48 5.86
N VAL A 132 11.73 -6.66 5.97
CA VAL A 132 11.18 -6.10 7.20
C VAL A 132 9.65 -6.05 7.14
N TYR A 133 8.99 -6.26 8.28
CA TYR A 133 7.52 -6.26 8.36
C TYR A 133 6.94 -4.90 8.76
N ALA A 134 5.61 -4.82 8.79
CA ALA A 134 4.87 -3.58 8.94
C ALA A 134 5.22 -2.79 10.21
N GLY A 135 5.56 -3.46 11.32
CA GLY A 135 5.87 -2.80 12.59
C GLY A 135 7.02 -1.78 12.48
N PRO A 136 8.24 -2.22 12.12
CA PRO A 136 9.37 -1.30 11.91
C PRO A 136 9.14 -0.25 10.81
N ILE A 137 8.47 -0.61 9.70
CA ILE A 137 8.10 0.35 8.64
C ILE A 137 7.19 1.46 9.19
N THR A 138 6.19 1.08 9.99
CA THR A 138 5.27 2.03 10.63
C THR A 138 6.03 2.99 11.53
N LYS A 139 6.92 2.46 12.38
CA LYS A 139 7.78 3.26 13.27
C LYS A 139 8.69 4.22 12.51
N ALA A 140 9.24 3.80 11.36
CA ALA A 140 10.02 4.69 10.51
C ALA A 140 9.14 5.80 9.92
N GLY A 141 7.97 5.47 9.34
CA GLY A 141 7.05 6.44 8.75
C GLY A 141 6.56 7.50 9.73
N LEU A 142 6.35 7.11 10.99
CA LEU A 142 5.95 7.98 12.10
C LEU A 142 6.91 9.13 12.40
N ARG A 143 8.13 9.11 11.86
CA ARG A 143 9.01 10.28 11.93
C ARG A 143 8.48 11.46 11.13
N TRP A 144 7.82 11.22 10.00
CA TRP A 144 7.37 12.26 9.09
C TRP A 144 5.87 12.46 9.13
N ARG A 145 5.11 11.37 9.22
CA ARG A 145 3.65 11.37 9.08
C ARG A 145 3.01 10.28 9.91
N ARG A 146 1.76 10.50 10.32
CA ARG A 146 0.99 9.43 10.94
C ARG A 146 0.95 8.26 10.00
N THR A 147 1.40 7.13 10.53
CA THR A 147 1.58 5.90 9.79
C THR A 147 0.98 4.80 10.66
N GLU A 148 0.16 3.94 10.07
CA GLU A 148 -0.64 2.96 10.79
C GLU A 148 -0.43 1.57 10.19
N ALA A 149 0.00 0.62 11.03
CA ALA A 149 0.03 -0.79 10.65
C ALA A 149 -1.38 -1.37 10.67
N LEU A 150 -1.76 -2.06 9.60
CA LEU A 150 -3.00 -2.79 9.48
C LEU A 150 -2.69 -4.29 9.39
N SER A 151 -3.33 -5.08 10.26
CA SER A 151 -3.18 -6.53 10.30
C SER A 151 -4.51 -7.19 9.95
N GLY A 152 -4.49 -8.17 9.04
CA GLY A 152 -5.70 -8.87 8.63
C GLY A 152 -6.72 -8.00 7.90
N ALA A 153 -6.26 -6.89 7.29
CA ALA A 153 -7.12 -5.93 6.62
C ALA A 153 -7.87 -6.54 5.41
N THR A 154 -8.95 -5.88 5.02
CA THR A 154 -9.79 -6.23 3.87
C THR A 154 -9.56 -5.27 2.72
N PRO A 155 -9.93 -5.62 1.48
CA PRO A 155 -9.95 -4.67 0.37
C PRO A 155 -10.74 -3.39 0.68
N GLN A 156 -11.83 -3.51 1.43
CA GLN A 156 -12.68 -2.40 1.84
C GLN A 156 -11.94 -1.44 2.79
N ASP A 157 -11.07 -1.96 3.67
CA ASP A 157 -10.22 -1.11 4.50
C ASP A 157 -9.26 -0.30 3.60
N LEU A 158 -8.66 -0.95 2.60
CA LEU A 158 -7.77 -0.27 1.66
C LEU A 158 -8.49 0.84 0.88
N THR A 159 -9.68 0.56 0.34
CA THR A 159 -10.45 1.58 -0.41
C THR A 159 -10.90 2.73 0.49
N ALA A 160 -11.23 2.48 1.76
CA ALA A 160 -11.55 3.51 2.74
C ALA A 160 -10.34 4.44 2.99
N HIS A 161 -9.15 3.88 3.16
CA HIS A 161 -7.91 4.68 3.26
C HIS A 161 -7.67 5.50 1.98
N LEU A 162 -7.80 4.89 0.81
CA LEU A 162 -7.57 5.56 -0.48
C LEU A 162 -8.58 6.69 -0.73
N ALA A 163 -9.85 6.48 -0.43
CA ALA A 163 -10.90 7.51 -0.51
C ALA A 163 -10.62 8.69 0.43
N ALA A 164 -9.93 8.44 1.55
CA ALA A 164 -9.49 9.49 2.47
C ALA A 164 -8.20 10.20 2.03
N GLY A 165 -7.57 9.77 0.93
CA GLY A 165 -6.30 10.29 0.41
C GLY A 165 -5.06 9.55 0.92
N ARG A 166 -5.21 8.44 1.62
CA ARG A 166 -4.12 7.73 2.32
C ARG A 166 -3.60 6.58 1.45
N PRO A 167 -2.39 6.67 0.88
CA PRO A 167 -1.81 5.52 0.19
C PRO A 167 -1.48 4.41 1.19
N VAL A 168 -1.45 3.17 0.70
CA VAL A 168 -1.23 1.99 1.54
C VAL A 168 -0.11 1.13 0.98
N VAL A 169 0.95 0.93 1.76
CA VAL A 169 1.99 -0.06 1.48
C VAL A 169 1.44 -1.44 1.83
N VAL A 170 1.60 -2.42 0.95
CA VAL A 170 1.09 -3.79 1.12
C VAL A 170 2.19 -4.81 0.83
N TRP A 171 2.16 -5.91 1.56
CA TRP A 171 3.12 -7.01 1.42
C TRP A 171 2.53 -8.14 0.57
N GLY A 172 3.33 -8.68 -0.33
CA GLY A 172 3.00 -9.83 -1.15
C GLY A 172 4.27 -10.54 -1.58
N TYR A 173 4.31 -11.02 -2.82
CA TYR A 173 5.52 -11.64 -3.33
C TYR A 173 5.79 -11.38 -4.81
N VAL A 174 6.96 -11.81 -5.25
CA VAL A 174 7.39 -12.00 -6.63
C VAL A 174 7.76 -13.47 -6.85
N GLY A 175 7.63 -13.95 -8.08
CA GLY A 175 7.91 -15.35 -8.39
C GLY A 175 6.88 -16.32 -7.80
N ARG A 176 7.33 -17.39 -7.14
CA ARG A 176 6.46 -18.51 -6.71
C ARG A 176 5.83 -18.33 -5.32
N GLY A 177 6.30 -17.42 -4.48
CA GLY A 177 5.71 -17.19 -3.16
C GLY A 177 5.75 -18.40 -2.21
N ASN A 178 6.79 -19.23 -2.32
CA ASN A 178 6.93 -20.43 -1.50
C ASN A 178 7.03 -20.04 -0.01
N ALA A 179 6.24 -20.68 0.85
CA ALA A 179 6.35 -20.46 2.28
C ALA A 179 7.69 -21.00 2.78
N VAL A 180 8.33 -20.23 3.63
CA VAL A 180 9.54 -20.59 4.36
C VAL A 180 9.37 -20.20 5.82
N SER A 181 10.18 -20.78 6.71
CA SER A 181 10.19 -20.37 8.11
C SER A 181 11.57 -20.60 8.73
N TRP A 182 11.83 -19.86 9.79
CA TRP A 182 12.98 -20.06 10.68
C TRP A 182 12.57 -19.73 12.12
N LEU A 183 13.46 -20.00 13.06
CA LEU A 183 13.32 -19.59 14.45
C LEU A 183 14.16 -18.34 14.71
N THR A 184 13.68 -17.44 15.54
CA THR A 184 14.53 -16.41 16.16
C THR A 184 15.42 -17.04 17.23
N PRO A 185 16.49 -16.37 17.68
CA PRO A 185 17.26 -16.82 18.85
C PRO A 185 16.40 -17.04 20.10
N GLU A 186 15.30 -16.28 20.23
CA GLU A 186 14.34 -16.40 21.33
C GLU A 186 13.31 -17.53 21.13
N GLY A 187 13.38 -18.29 20.03
CA GLY A 187 12.50 -19.41 19.74
C GLY A 187 11.16 -19.05 19.10
N LYS A 188 10.88 -17.77 18.83
CA LYS A 188 9.72 -17.36 18.01
C LYS A 188 9.87 -17.94 16.60
N ARG A 189 8.84 -18.61 16.08
CA ARG A 189 8.77 -19.02 14.67
C ARG A 189 8.41 -17.82 13.80
N VAL A 190 9.26 -17.50 12.84
CA VAL A 190 8.97 -16.53 11.78
C VAL A 190 8.38 -17.27 10.60
N ASN A 191 7.17 -16.88 10.19
CA ASN A 191 6.55 -17.31 8.94
C ASN A 191 6.89 -16.28 7.87
N ALA A 192 7.44 -16.75 6.76
CA ALA A 192 8.02 -15.91 5.72
C ALA A 192 7.73 -16.48 4.33
N VAL A 193 8.02 -15.68 3.31
CA VAL A 193 7.76 -16.02 1.92
C VAL A 193 9.02 -15.81 1.10
N ASN A 194 9.41 -16.82 0.32
CA ASN A 194 10.45 -16.61 -0.69
C ASN A 194 9.92 -15.73 -1.81
N GLY A 195 10.64 -14.65 -2.09
CA GLY A 195 10.20 -13.59 -2.98
C GLY A 195 9.30 -12.58 -2.27
N GLU A 196 9.35 -12.43 -0.95
CA GLU A 196 8.69 -11.32 -0.24
C GLU A 196 8.92 -9.99 -0.98
N HIS A 197 7.87 -9.19 -1.08
CA HIS A 197 7.92 -7.91 -1.80
C HIS A 197 6.81 -6.97 -1.34
N THR A 198 7.10 -5.67 -1.28
CA THR A 198 6.08 -4.64 -1.04
C THR A 198 5.74 -3.79 -2.26
N ARG A 199 4.52 -3.25 -2.26
CA ARG A 199 3.99 -2.34 -3.28
C ARG A 199 3.17 -1.25 -2.61
N VAL A 200 2.94 -0.14 -3.30
CA VAL A 200 2.01 0.92 -2.84
C VAL A 200 0.70 0.81 -3.60
N VAL A 201 -0.40 0.55 -2.89
CA VAL A 201 -1.74 0.75 -3.42
C VAL A 201 -2.05 2.24 -3.36
N TYR A 202 -2.40 2.81 -4.52
CA TYR A 202 -2.64 4.25 -4.68
C TYR A 202 -3.98 4.57 -5.34
N GLY A 203 -4.78 3.55 -5.65
CA GLY A 203 -6.11 3.74 -6.21
C GLY A 203 -6.88 2.45 -6.33
N PHE A 204 -8.15 2.55 -6.68
CA PHE A 204 -9.03 1.41 -6.94
C PHE A 204 -10.04 1.71 -8.04
N SER A 205 -10.60 0.65 -8.62
CA SER A 205 -11.73 0.68 -9.56
C SER A 205 -12.93 -0.04 -8.95
N GLY A 206 -14.14 0.40 -9.30
CA GLY A 206 -15.40 -0.14 -8.79
C GLY A 206 -15.88 0.49 -7.48
N PRO A 207 -16.98 -0.03 -6.90
CA PRO A 207 -17.54 0.45 -5.63
C PRO A 207 -16.54 0.28 -4.45
N PRO A 208 -16.39 1.26 -3.54
CA PRO A 208 -15.46 1.14 -2.40
C PRO A 208 -15.69 -0.10 -1.53
N GLU A 209 -16.94 -0.48 -1.31
CA GLU A 209 -17.36 -1.63 -0.53
C GLU A 209 -17.09 -2.98 -1.23
N ASN A 210 -16.83 -2.97 -2.54
CA ASN A 210 -16.52 -4.15 -3.32
C ASN A 210 -15.71 -3.77 -4.58
N PRO A 211 -14.42 -3.41 -4.42
CA PRO A 211 -13.61 -2.94 -5.54
C PRO A 211 -13.37 -4.06 -6.55
N SER A 212 -13.39 -3.71 -7.84
CA SER A 212 -13.05 -4.64 -8.91
C SER A 212 -11.55 -4.94 -8.98
N GLY A 213 -10.73 -4.02 -8.47
CA GLY A 213 -9.29 -4.14 -8.47
C GLY A 213 -8.59 -2.86 -8.01
N LEU A 214 -7.28 -2.95 -7.91
CA LEU A 214 -6.41 -1.97 -7.29
C LEU A 214 -5.33 -1.50 -8.25
N PHE A 215 -4.97 -0.22 -8.15
CA PHE A 215 -3.81 0.34 -8.83
C PHE A 215 -2.63 0.33 -7.86
N LEU A 216 -1.50 -0.23 -8.31
CA LEU A 216 -0.29 -0.41 -7.53
C LEU A 216 0.91 0.30 -8.17
N ILE A 217 1.83 0.77 -7.34
CA ILE A 217 3.19 1.14 -7.72
C ILE A 217 4.10 0.08 -7.14
N ASP A 218 4.72 -0.71 -8.00
CA ASP A 218 5.75 -1.68 -7.65
C ASP A 218 7.12 -1.01 -7.73
N PRO A 219 7.94 -1.01 -6.65
CA PRO A 219 9.23 -0.32 -6.62
C PRO A 219 10.29 -0.96 -7.53
N VAL A 220 10.02 -2.11 -8.15
CA VAL A 220 10.88 -2.76 -9.14
C VAL A 220 10.30 -2.62 -10.55
N TYR A 221 8.99 -2.85 -10.70
CA TYR A 221 8.34 -3.00 -12.00
C TYR A 221 7.49 -1.80 -12.46
N GLY A 222 7.27 -0.80 -11.59
CA GLY A 222 6.48 0.38 -11.91
C GLY A 222 4.98 0.18 -11.69
N HIS A 223 4.16 0.89 -12.47
CA HIS A 223 2.70 0.89 -12.29
C HIS A 223 2.07 -0.43 -12.73
N ALA A 224 1.07 -0.89 -11.97
CA ALA A 224 0.26 -2.05 -12.30
C ALA A 224 -1.20 -1.84 -11.91
N TYR A 225 -2.09 -2.59 -12.55
CA TYR A 225 -3.47 -2.79 -12.11
C TYR A 225 -3.70 -4.28 -11.91
N TRP A 226 -4.23 -4.68 -10.75
CA TRP A 226 -4.61 -6.06 -10.45
C TRP A 226 -6.10 -6.13 -10.13
N ASP A 227 -6.79 -7.12 -10.69
CA ASP A 227 -8.11 -7.49 -10.22
C ASP A 227 -8.04 -7.98 -8.77
N ILE A 228 -9.16 -7.94 -8.06
CA ILE A 228 -9.16 -8.20 -6.62
C ILE A 228 -8.73 -9.63 -6.28
N ASP A 229 -9.07 -10.63 -7.10
CA ASP A 229 -8.70 -12.02 -6.84
C ASP A 229 -7.19 -12.22 -6.98
N THR A 230 -6.58 -11.65 -8.03
CA THR A 230 -5.12 -11.63 -8.20
C THR A 230 -4.43 -10.94 -7.03
N PHE A 231 -4.94 -9.79 -6.59
CA PHE A 231 -4.39 -9.07 -5.44
C PHE A 231 -4.47 -9.90 -4.15
N MET A 232 -5.63 -10.50 -3.86
CA MET A 232 -5.83 -11.29 -2.64
C MET A 232 -4.90 -12.50 -2.57
N GLN A 233 -4.66 -13.19 -3.69
CA GLN A 233 -3.69 -14.30 -3.76
C GLN A 233 -2.27 -13.89 -3.35
N GLN A 234 -1.87 -12.65 -3.63
CA GLN A 234 -0.57 -12.11 -3.24
C GLN A 234 -0.55 -11.71 -1.76
N TRP A 235 -1.59 -10.99 -1.33
CA TRP A 235 -1.63 -10.33 -0.03
C TRP A 235 -1.91 -11.28 1.15
N GLU A 236 -2.72 -12.31 0.94
CA GLU A 236 -3.08 -13.28 1.99
C GLU A 236 -1.87 -14.07 2.51
N ARG A 237 -0.87 -14.29 1.66
CA ARG A 237 0.30 -15.10 1.99
C ARG A 237 1.15 -14.50 3.12
N LEU A 238 1.10 -13.18 3.26
CA LEU A 238 1.77 -12.42 4.32
C LEU A 238 0.75 -11.82 5.30
N GLY A 239 -0.37 -12.52 5.52
CA GLY A 239 -1.32 -12.18 6.59
C GLY A 239 -2.12 -10.91 6.34
N ARG A 240 -2.26 -10.48 5.08
CA ARG A 240 -2.92 -9.22 4.70
C ARG A 240 -2.31 -8.01 5.42
N MET A 241 -0.98 -8.03 5.52
CA MET A 241 -0.19 -6.99 6.16
C MET A 241 -0.16 -5.74 5.30
N ALA A 242 -0.40 -4.58 5.92
CA ALA A 242 -0.40 -3.30 5.25
C ALA A 242 0.03 -2.17 6.19
N VAL A 243 0.45 -1.05 5.61
CA VAL A 243 0.79 0.18 6.31
C VAL A 243 0.17 1.37 5.57
N ALA A 244 -0.76 2.07 6.21
CA ALA A 244 -1.37 3.28 5.66
C ALA A 244 -0.60 4.53 6.08
N VAL A 245 -0.34 5.43 5.15
CA VAL A 245 0.30 6.74 5.40
C VAL A 245 -0.73 7.84 5.32
N TYR A 246 -0.79 8.68 6.35
CA TYR A 246 -1.72 9.80 6.44
C TYR A 246 -1.03 11.06 5.91
N PRO A 247 -1.45 11.58 4.74
CA PRO A 247 -0.67 12.65 4.08
C PRO A 247 -0.80 14.02 4.73
N TYR A 248 -1.83 14.21 5.56
CA TYR A 248 -2.13 15.47 6.24
C TYR A 248 -1.84 15.32 7.73
N PRO A 249 -0.70 15.79 8.25
CA PRO A 249 -0.57 16.11 9.65
C PRO A 249 -0.97 17.57 9.85
N GLN A 250 -1.78 17.82 10.86
CA GLN A 250 -1.69 19.05 11.61
C GLN A 250 -1.11 18.64 12.96
N TRP A 251 0.18 18.33 12.99
CA TRP A 251 0.85 18.09 14.26
C TRP A 251 1.14 19.43 14.90
N VAL A 252 0.74 19.54 16.16
CA VAL A 252 0.91 20.77 16.92
C VAL A 252 1.53 20.49 18.28
N ARG A 253 2.26 21.48 18.78
CA ARG A 253 2.69 21.55 20.17
C ARG A 253 2.17 22.84 20.77
N ALA A 254 1.46 22.76 21.89
CA ALA A 254 1.09 23.96 22.62
C ALA A 254 2.30 24.54 23.36
N GLU A 255 2.42 25.87 23.43
CA GLU A 255 3.42 26.54 24.26
C GLU A 255 3.41 25.99 25.70
N GLY A 256 4.56 25.48 26.16
CA GLY A 256 4.70 24.89 27.50
C GLY A 256 4.10 23.48 27.66
N ASP A 257 3.48 22.90 26.63
CA ASP A 257 3.03 21.51 26.63
C ASP A 257 4.14 20.59 26.09
N ALA A 258 4.51 19.60 26.89
CA ALA A 258 5.49 18.61 26.49
C ALA A 258 4.93 17.59 25.48
N ARG A 259 3.62 17.57 25.20
CA ARG A 259 2.98 16.59 24.30
C ARG A 259 2.94 17.08 22.86
N VAL A 260 3.06 16.12 21.94
CA VAL A 260 2.75 16.33 20.52
C VAL A 260 1.33 15.87 20.23
N TRP A 261 0.55 16.73 19.60
CA TRP A 261 -0.86 16.51 19.28
C TRP A 261 -1.04 16.39 17.78
N GLU A 262 -1.91 15.50 17.34
CA GLU A 262 -2.41 15.48 15.97
C GLU A 262 -3.80 16.10 15.93
N ILE A 263 -4.00 17.09 15.06
CA ILE A 263 -5.32 17.61 14.74
C ILE A 263 -5.90 16.81 13.58
N SER A 264 -7.16 16.38 13.75
CA SER A 264 -7.90 15.63 12.75
C SER A 264 -8.05 16.41 11.44
N LYS A 265 -8.27 15.70 10.34
CA LYS A 265 -8.39 16.30 8.99
C LYS A 265 -9.47 17.38 8.88
N ASP A 266 -10.53 17.28 9.68
CA ASP A 266 -11.62 18.27 9.74
C ASP A 266 -11.29 19.49 10.61
N GLY A 267 -10.14 19.50 11.29
CA GLY A 267 -9.70 20.59 12.16
C GLY A 267 -10.42 20.65 13.50
N ILE A 268 -11.15 19.59 13.90
CA ILE A 268 -12.05 19.63 15.06
C ILE A 268 -11.44 18.95 16.29
N THR A 269 -10.74 17.84 16.10
CA THR A 269 -10.34 16.92 17.18
C THR A 269 -8.82 16.93 17.36
N ARG A 270 -8.33 17.02 18.61
CA ARG A 270 -6.93 16.78 18.96
C ARG A 270 -6.76 15.37 19.52
N HIS A 271 -5.73 14.68 19.05
CA HIS A 271 -5.34 13.36 19.52
C HIS A 271 -3.93 13.42 20.09
N TRP A 272 -3.73 12.95 21.32
CA TRP A 272 -2.37 12.85 21.83
C TRP A 272 -1.67 11.71 21.09
N MET A 273 -0.48 11.98 20.55
CA MET A 273 0.31 10.98 19.84
C MET A 273 1.05 10.02 20.79
N ARG A 274 0.69 10.00 22.09
CA ARG A 274 1.33 9.21 23.15
C ARG A 274 2.84 9.36 23.22
N MET A 275 3.32 10.56 22.87
CA MET A 275 4.73 10.91 22.96
C MET A 275 4.91 12.30 23.54
N THR A 276 6.07 12.52 24.15
CA THR A 276 6.54 13.86 24.48
C THR A 276 7.37 14.44 23.34
N TRP A 277 7.56 15.75 23.33
CA TRP A 277 8.44 16.48 22.42
C TRP A 277 9.86 15.91 22.47
N ASP A 278 10.45 15.77 23.67
CA ASP A 278 11.79 15.21 23.78
C ASP A 278 11.88 13.77 23.24
N ALA A 279 10.81 12.98 23.38
CA ALA A 279 10.77 11.63 22.83
C ALA A 279 10.67 11.66 21.30
N PHE A 280 9.88 12.58 20.74
CA PHE A 280 9.78 12.82 19.29
C PHE A 280 11.16 13.20 18.71
N GLU A 281 11.85 14.17 19.31
CA GLU A 281 13.18 14.61 18.87
C GLU A 281 14.23 13.50 18.99
N ARG A 282 14.29 12.79 20.12
CA ARG A 282 15.24 11.67 20.30
C ARG A 282 15.00 10.53 19.32
N ARG A 283 13.76 10.33 18.89
CA ARG A 283 13.39 9.37 17.85
C ARG A 283 13.53 9.94 16.44
N GLY A 284 14.13 11.13 16.31
CA GLY A 284 14.37 11.86 15.07
C GLY A 284 13.10 12.05 14.25
N GLY A 285 12.03 12.48 14.92
CA GLY A 285 10.85 13.02 14.29
C GLY A 285 11.18 14.28 13.48
N PHE A 286 10.40 14.52 12.45
CA PHE A 286 10.54 15.65 11.54
C PHE A 286 9.92 16.88 12.19
N VAL A 287 10.73 17.63 12.93
CA VAL A 287 10.32 18.78 13.76
C VAL A 287 9.60 19.85 12.98
N GLU A 288 9.94 20.02 11.70
CA GLU A 288 9.31 20.98 10.78
C GLU A 288 7.86 20.63 10.45
N ALA A 289 7.43 19.39 10.71
CA ALA A 289 6.02 18.99 10.58
C ALA A 289 5.18 19.34 11.81
N VAL A 290 5.78 19.77 12.93
CA VAL A 290 5.08 20.11 14.16
C VAL A 290 5.02 21.63 14.32
N GLN A 291 3.82 22.18 14.26
CA GLN A 291 3.57 23.60 14.44
C GLN A 291 3.47 23.94 15.93
N GLU A 292 4.25 24.91 16.42
CA GLU A 292 4.01 25.48 17.74
C GLU A 292 2.80 26.42 17.72
N ILE A 293 1.88 26.24 18.67
CA ILE A 293 0.64 27.02 18.79
C ILE A 293 0.45 27.54 20.23
N PRO A 294 -0.30 28.63 20.44
CA PRO A 294 -0.67 29.06 21.79
C PRO A 294 -1.48 28.00 22.53
N ALA A 295 -1.28 27.85 23.85
CA ALA A 295 -2.02 26.88 24.66
C ALA A 295 -3.55 27.05 24.56
N ALA A 296 -4.02 28.31 24.47
CA ALA A 296 -5.45 28.62 24.30
C ALA A 296 -6.01 28.17 22.94
N GLU A 297 -5.18 28.06 21.91
CA GLU A 297 -5.58 27.54 20.60
C GLU A 297 -5.78 26.03 20.67
N LEU A 298 -4.92 25.32 21.38
CA LEU A 298 -5.04 23.87 21.56
C LEU A 298 -6.36 23.48 22.26
N GLU A 299 -6.87 24.31 23.17
CA GLU A 299 -8.15 24.07 23.87
C GLU A 299 -9.39 24.26 22.98
N ARG A 300 -9.24 24.78 21.76
CA ARG A 300 -10.35 24.87 20.80
C ARG A 300 -10.70 23.53 20.16
N PHE A 301 -9.78 22.58 20.20
CA PHE A 301 -9.96 21.25 19.65
C PHE A 301 -10.59 20.30 20.68
N VAL A 302 -11.55 19.50 20.24
CA VAL A 302 -12.18 18.46 21.06
C VAL A 302 -11.14 17.36 21.34
N LEU A 303 -11.03 16.90 22.58
CA LEU A 303 -10.13 15.79 22.90
C LEU A 303 -10.70 14.47 22.34
N GLY A 304 -9.97 13.87 21.40
CA GLY A 304 -10.25 12.55 20.87
C GLY A 304 -9.48 11.44 21.60
N PRO A 305 -9.71 10.17 21.22
CA PRO A 305 -8.90 9.06 21.73
C PRO A 305 -7.43 9.20 21.30
N ASP A 306 -6.53 8.71 22.14
CA ASP A 306 -5.11 8.73 21.85
C ASP A 306 -4.75 7.88 20.61
N ILE A 307 -3.73 8.32 19.86
CA ILE A 307 -3.15 7.52 18.78
C ILE A 307 -2.22 6.47 19.40
N VAL A 308 -2.13 5.29 18.78
CA VAL A 308 -1.29 4.17 19.22
C VAL A 308 0.14 4.65 19.50
N GLU A 309 0.73 4.12 20.57
CA GLU A 309 2.06 4.44 21.05
C GLU A 309 3.12 4.25 19.94
N LEU A 310 3.91 5.30 19.66
CA LEU A 310 5.04 5.24 18.73
C LEU A 310 6.10 4.21 19.16
#